data_AF-A0A967IWD1-F1
#
_entry.id   AF-A0A967IWD1-F1
#
_cell.length_a   1.000
_cell.length_b   1.000
_cell.length_c   1.000
_cell.angle_alpha   90.00
_cell.angle_beta   90.00
_cell.angle_gamma   90.00
#
_symmetry.space_group_name_H-M   'P 1'
#
loop_
_entity.id
_entity.type
_entity.pdbx_description
1 polymer ?
#
loop_
_entity_poly.entity_id
_entity_poly.type
_entity_poly.pdbx_seq_one_letter_code
_entity_poly.pdbx_strand_id
1 'polypeptide(L)'
;TGSLIHRLFLGAGPELCIVDAGDWRTKAAKEARNEAREAGQIPVLRHKLDEAERTAGKLRQKYNAMELGLPLDKAETECVITWRADTVHGPIWCRARLDALWRTLATALDVKTSGNAHPRAI
;
A
#
# COMPACT_ATOMS: atom_id res chain seq x y z
N THR A 1 0.06 5.38 6.73
CA THR A 1 -1.34 5.10 6.29
C THR A 1 -1.36 4.39 4.94
N GLY A 2 -0.70 4.90 3.89
CA GLY A 2 -0.64 4.23 2.58
C GLY A 2 -0.16 2.77 2.64
N SER A 3 1.02 2.50 3.21
CA SER A 3 1.57 1.14 3.35
C SER A 3 0.71 0.19 4.20
N LEU A 4 -0.06 0.73 5.15
CA LEU A 4 -0.99 -0.05 5.98
C LEU A 4 -2.19 -0.50 5.15
N ILE A 5 -2.78 0.39 4.35
CA ILE A 5 -3.89 0.04 3.45
C ILE A 5 -3.42 -0.94 2.38
N HIS A 6 -2.24 -0.75 1.80
CA HIS A 6 -1.63 -1.69 0.87
C HIS A 6 -1.48 -3.08 1.49
N ARG A 7 -0.91 -3.19 2.70
CA ARG A 7 -0.79 -4.47 3.41
C ARG A 7 -2.14 -5.15 3.61
N LEU A 8 -3.16 -4.41 4.07
CA LEU A 8 -4.49 -4.94 4.34
C LEU A 8 -5.28 -5.30 3.07
N PHE A 9 -5.07 -4.57 1.97
CA PHE A 9 -5.82 -4.76 0.73
C PHE A 9 -5.15 -5.75 -0.24
N LEU A 10 -3.84 -5.64 -0.40
CA LEU A 10 -3.07 -6.50 -1.31
C LEU A 10 -2.61 -7.79 -0.62
N GLY A 11 -2.56 -7.81 0.72
CA GLY A 11 -2.08 -8.97 1.47
C GLY A 11 -0.57 -9.15 1.39
N ALA A 12 0.17 -8.10 0.98
CA ALA A 12 1.61 -8.14 0.75
C ALA A 12 2.34 -7.01 1.47
N GLY A 13 3.67 -7.08 1.51
CA GLY A 13 4.51 -6.12 2.20
C GLY A 13 4.79 -6.50 3.67
N PRO A 14 5.39 -5.58 4.45
CA PRO A 14 5.88 -5.92 5.77
C PRO A 14 4.78 -6.20 6.80
N GLU A 15 5.11 -6.99 7.81
CA GLU A 15 4.18 -7.33 8.90
C GLU A 15 3.82 -6.11 9.76
N LEU A 16 2.64 -6.17 10.39
CA LEU A 16 2.17 -5.12 11.27
C LEU A 16 2.62 -5.38 12.71
N CYS A 17 3.16 -4.34 13.36
CA CYS A 17 3.41 -4.34 14.80
C CYS A 17 2.40 -3.41 15.47
N ILE A 18 1.47 -3.99 16.23
CA ILE A 18 0.43 -3.22 16.89
C ILE A 18 0.96 -2.71 18.22
N VAL A 19 1.07 -1.38 18.34
CA VAL A 19 1.50 -0.73 19.57
C VAL A 19 0.28 -0.27 20.35
N ASP A 20 0.17 -0.75 21.58
CA ASP A 20 -0.90 -0.36 22.50
C ASP A 20 -0.59 1.00 23.15
N ALA A 21 -0.90 2.06 22.41
CA ALA A 21 -0.76 3.43 22.88
C ALA A 21 -1.84 4.33 22.25
N GLY A 22 -2.23 5.38 22.98
CA GLY A 22 -3.15 6.40 22.47
C GLY A 22 -2.49 7.29 21.40
N ASP A 23 -1.19 7.55 21.53
CA ASP A 23 -0.39 8.32 20.59
C ASP A 23 1.10 7.97 20.68
N TRP A 24 1.94 8.61 19.86
CA TRP A 24 3.40 8.39 19.83
C TRP A 24 4.18 9.35 20.73
N ARG A 25 3.58 9.99 21.75
CA ARG A 25 4.26 11.04 22.53
C ARG A 25 5.14 10.46 23.64
N THR A 26 4.73 9.36 24.24
CA THR A 26 5.45 8.71 25.34
C THR A 26 6.77 8.08 24.86
N LYS A 27 7.73 7.95 25.78
CA LYS A 27 9.01 7.30 25.49
C LYS A 27 8.81 5.84 25.06
N ALA A 28 8.00 5.10 25.82
CA ALA A 28 7.65 3.71 25.52
C ALA A 28 7.03 3.53 24.12
N ALA A 29 6.08 4.38 23.73
CA ALA A 29 5.47 4.30 22.39
C ALA A 29 6.49 4.57 21.27
N LYS A 30 7.41 5.52 21.48
CA LYS A 30 8.47 5.83 20.51
C LYS A 30 9.48 4.69 20.38
N GLU A 31 9.84 4.06 21.49
CA GLU A 31 10.75 2.90 21.53
C GLU A 31 10.12 1.71 20.78
N ALA A 32 8.91 1.31 21.13
CA ALA A 32 8.19 0.23 20.44
C ALA A 32 8.05 0.48 18.92
N ARG A 33 7.80 1.73 18.52
CA ARG A 33 7.75 2.12 17.11
C ARG A 33 9.10 1.94 16.40
N ASN A 34 10.18 2.31 17.07
CA ASN A 34 11.52 2.22 16.51
C ASN A 34 11.95 0.76 16.40
N GLU A 35 11.73 -0.03 17.44
CA GLU A 35 11.98 -1.49 17.45
C GLU A 35 11.24 -2.19 16.31
N ALA A 36 9.96 -1.87 16.11
CA ALA A 36 9.18 -2.40 15.00
C ALA A 36 9.80 -2.07 13.63
N ARG A 37 10.29 -0.83 13.45
CA ARG A 37 10.93 -0.41 12.19
C ARG A 37 12.27 -1.10 11.97
N GLU A 38 13.07 -1.29 13.03
CA GLU A 38 14.32 -2.02 12.98
C GLU A 38 14.10 -3.50 12.63
N ALA A 39 12.99 -4.08 13.11
CA ALA A 39 12.53 -5.41 12.73
C ALA A 39 11.89 -5.47 11.31
N GLY A 40 11.88 -4.35 10.57
CA GLY A 40 11.28 -4.28 9.23
C GLY A 40 9.76 -4.31 9.22
N GLN A 41 9.09 -4.10 10.36
CA GLN A 41 7.64 -4.09 10.50
C GLN A 41 7.05 -2.67 10.33
N ILE A 42 5.73 -2.61 10.14
CA ILE A 42 4.95 -1.37 10.13
C ILE A 42 4.34 -1.16 11.53
N PRO A 43 4.86 -0.22 12.34
CA PRO A 43 4.23 0.11 13.61
C PRO A 43 2.89 0.84 13.39
N VAL A 44 1.85 0.39 14.09
CA VAL A 44 0.50 0.95 14.00
C VAL A 44 -0.15 1.03 15.38
N LEU A 45 -0.77 2.17 15.69
CA LEU A 45 -1.60 2.31 16.89
C LEU A 45 -2.92 1.57 16.70
N ARG A 46 -3.44 0.92 17.74
CA ARG A 46 -4.70 0.14 17.68
C ARG A 46 -5.83 0.88 16.93
N HIS A 47 -6.15 2.09 17.36
CA HIS A 47 -7.24 2.87 16.76
C HIS A 47 -7.01 3.22 15.28
N LYS A 48 -5.74 3.30 14.84
CA LYS A 48 -5.38 3.50 13.43
C LYS A 48 -5.48 2.22 12.61
N LEU A 49 -5.25 1.07 13.22
CA LEU A 49 -5.50 -0.22 12.56
C LEU A 49 -7.00 -0.37 12.30
N ASP A 50 -7.85 -0.12 13.29
CA ASP A 50 -9.30 -0.24 13.14
C ASP A 50 -9.84 0.70 12.02
N GLU A 51 -9.31 1.92 11.94
CA GLU A 51 -9.63 2.88 10.87
C GLU A 51 -9.20 2.37 9.49
N ALA A 52 -8.00 1.79 9.41
CA ALA A 52 -7.46 1.25 8.19
C ALA A 52 -8.19 -0.01 7.71
N GLU A 53 -8.56 -0.91 8.62
CA GLU A 53 -9.36 -2.11 8.32
C GLU A 53 -10.73 -1.74 7.74
N ARG A 54 -11.41 -0.75 8.34
CA ARG A 54 -12.67 -0.22 7.78
C ARG A 54 -12.48 0.34 6.37
N THR A 55 -11.39 1.04 6.13
CA THR A 55 -11.07 1.63 4.82
C THR A 55 -10.75 0.54 3.79
N ALA A 56 -9.92 -0.43 4.16
CA ALA A 56 -9.55 -1.57 3.30
C ALA A 56 -10.76 -2.45 2.97
N GLY A 57 -11.66 -2.67 3.93
CA GLY A 57 -12.93 -3.39 3.71
C GLY A 57 -13.83 -2.69 2.69
N LYS A 58 -14.02 -1.37 2.83
CA LYS A 58 -14.77 -0.57 1.84
C LYS A 58 -14.11 -0.59 0.46
N LEU A 59 -12.78 -0.50 0.41
CA LEU A 59 -12.03 -0.59 -0.85
C LEU A 59 -12.25 -1.95 -1.51
N ARG A 60 -12.19 -3.05 -0.76
CA ARG A 60 -12.44 -4.40 -1.27
C ARG A 60 -13.87 -4.58 -1.78
N GLN A 61 -14.86 -4.05 -1.05
CA GLN A 61 -16.25 -4.08 -1.50
C GLN A 61 -16.41 -3.33 -2.83
N LYS A 62 -15.86 -2.11 -2.95
CA LYS A 62 -15.92 -1.33 -4.20
C LYS A 62 -15.20 -2.02 -5.34
N TYR A 63 -14.02 -2.55 -5.09
CA TYR A 63 -13.23 -3.27 -6.09
C TYR A 63 -14.00 -4.46 -6.65
N ASN A 64 -14.60 -5.27 -5.79
CA ASN A 64 -15.40 -6.43 -6.20
C ASN A 64 -16.64 -6.00 -7.00
N ALA A 65 -17.29 -4.90 -6.62
CA ALA A 65 -18.48 -4.38 -7.31
C ALA A 65 -18.19 -3.77 -8.69
N MET A 66 -16.93 -3.46 -9.01
CA MET A 66 -16.55 -2.94 -10.33
C MET A 66 -16.47 -4.04 -11.41
N GLU A 67 -16.49 -5.32 -11.03
CA GLU A 67 -16.46 -6.47 -11.95
C GLU A 67 -15.36 -6.38 -13.02
N LEU A 68 -14.17 -5.87 -12.64
CA LEU A 68 -13.09 -5.53 -13.59
C LEU A 68 -12.49 -6.72 -14.33
N GLY A 69 -12.86 -7.97 -14.00
CA GLY A 69 -12.19 -9.16 -14.51
C GLY A 69 -10.74 -9.31 -14.02
N LEU A 70 -10.38 -8.60 -12.94
CA LEU A 70 -9.06 -8.59 -12.33
C LEU A 70 -9.15 -9.23 -10.93
N PRO A 71 -9.01 -10.56 -10.80
CA PRO A 71 -9.05 -11.19 -9.49
C PRO A 71 -7.73 -10.93 -8.73
N LEU A 72 -7.81 -10.29 -7.54
CA LEU A 72 -6.62 -9.90 -6.75
C LEU A 72 -5.73 -11.08 -6.33
N ASP A 73 -6.30 -12.26 -6.11
CA ASP A 73 -5.54 -13.48 -5.77
C ASP A 73 -4.69 -13.99 -6.94
N LYS A 74 -4.90 -13.48 -8.16
CA LYS A 74 -4.09 -13.77 -9.34
C LYS A 74 -3.09 -12.67 -9.68
N ALA A 75 -3.08 -11.57 -8.92
CA ALA A 75 -2.15 -10.48 -9.14
C ALA A 75 -0.79 -10.80 -8.52
N GLU A 76 0.29 -10.42 -9.20
CA GLU A 76 1.60 -10.28 -8.57
C GLU A 76 1.67 -8.93 -7.87
N THR A 77 1.84 -8.94 -6.55
CA THR A 77 1.84 -7.72 -5.73
C THR A 77 3.24 -7.19 -5.49
N GLU A 78 3.38 -5.87 -5.32
CA GLU A 78 4.66 -5.19 -5.03
C GLU A 78 5.76 -5.50 -6.07
N CYS A 79 5.35 -5.70 -7.33
CA CYS A 79 6.23 -6.11 -8.42
C CYS A 79 7.16 -4.96 -8.84
N VAL A 80 8.47 -5.17 -8.73
CA VAL A 80 9.47 -4.24 -9.28
C VAL A 80 9.69 -4.55 -10.77
N ILE A 81 9.57 -3.52 -11.60
CA ILE A 81 9.96 -3.55 -13.00
C ILE A 81 11.12 -2.58 -13.24
N THR A 82 12.06 -2.98 -14.08
CA THR A 82 13.18 -2.14 -14.52
C THR A 82 13.27 -2.19 -16.04
N TRP A 83 13.59 -1.06 -16.65
CA TRP A 83 13.76 -0.98 -18.10
C TRP A 83 14.77 0.11 -18.44
N ARG A 84 15.29 0.06 -19.67
CA ARG A 84 16.12 1.12 -20.23
C ARG A 84 15.27 1.96 -21.18
N ALA A 85 15.21 3.26 -20.96
CA ALA A 85 14.49 4.20 -21.81
C ALA A 85 15.49 5.07 -22.57
N ASP A 86 15.33 5.18 -23.89
CA ASP A 86 16.09 6.13 -24.68
C ASP A 86 15.49 7.53 -24.52
N THR A 87 16.36 8.52 -24.30
CA THR A 87 15.96 9.93 -24.14
C THR A 87 16.83 10.82 -25.02
N VAL A 88 16.46 12.09 -25.16
CA VAL A 88 17.27 13.10 -25.86
C VAL A 88 18.66 13.31 -25.24
N HIS A 89 18.88 12.85 -24.01
CA HIS A 89 20.15 12.93 -23.29
C HIS A 89 20.90 11.58 -23.21
N GLY A 90 20.42 10.56 -23.95
CA GLY A 90 20.97 9.20 -23.93
C GLY A 90 20.10 8.20 -23.16
N PRO A 91 20.50 6.91 -23.15
CA PRO A 91 19.74 5.86 -22.47
C PRO A 91 19.83 5.99 -20.96
N ILE A 92 18.68 5.94 -20.28
CA ILE A 92 18.58 5.96 -18.82
C ILE A 92 17.96 4.66 -18.30
N TRP A 93 18.38 4.24 -17.11
CA TRP A 93 17.71 3.17 -16.37
C TRP A 93 16.51 3.73 -15.62
N CYS A 94 15.35 3.10 -15.81
CA CYS A 94 14.12 3.39 -15.12
C CYS A 94 13.70 2.22 -14.22
N ARG A 95 12.94 2.54 -13.17
CA ARG A 95 12.33 1.55 -12.30
C ARG A 95 10.93 1.99 -11.86
N ALA A 96 10.05 1.04 -11.63
CA ALA A 96 8.79 1.24 -10.95
C ALA A 96 8.49 0.05 -10.03
N ARG A 97 7.72 0.28 -8.96
CA ARG A 97 7.14 -0.77 -8.14
C ARG A 97 5.63 -0.67 -8.25
N LEU A 98 5.01 -1.70 -8.80
CA LEU A 98 3.57 -1.77 -9.03
C LEU A 98 2.90 -2.44 -7.84
N ASP A 99 1.78 -1.87 -7.39
CA ASP A 99 1.02 -2.42 -6.26
C ASP A 99 0.48 -3.81 -6.60
N ALA A 100 -0.12 -3.97 -7.79
CA ALA A 100 -0.58 -5.25 -8.33
C ALA A 100 -0.44 -5.30 -9.86
N LEU A 101 0.00 -6.44 -10.39
CA LEU A 101 0.22 -6.69 -11.82
C LEU A 101 -0.41 -8.02 -12.25
N TRP A 102 -1.23 -7.98 -13.29
CA TRP A 102 -1.68 -9.16 -14.03
C TRP A 102 -0.91 -9.24 -15.34
N ARG A 103 0.22 -9.97 -15.34
CA ARG A 103 1.17 -10.00 -16.47
C ARG A 103 0.53 -10.39 -17.79
N THR A 104 -0.29 -11.44 -17.79
CA THR A 104 -0.96 -11.96 -19.01
C THR A 104 -1.95 -10.97 -19.60
N LEU A 105 -2.51 -10.08 -18.77
CA LEU A 105 -3.44 -9.04 -19.17
C LEU A 105 -2.75 -7.69 -19.43
N ALA A 106 -1.42 -7.61 -19.26
CA ALA A 106 -0.65 -6.37 -19.31
C ALA A 106 -1.29 -5.21 -18.51
N THR A 107 -1.93 -5.54 -17.39
CA THR A 107 -2.74 -4.60 -16.61
C THR A 107 -2.17 -4.46 -15.21
N ALA A 108 -2.00 -3.22 -14.75
CA ALA A 108 -1.55 -2.90 -13.40
C ALA A 108 -2.64 -2.12 -12.65
N LEU A 109 -2.71 -2.36 -11.35
CA LEU A 109 -3.51 -1.57 -10.41
C LEU A 109 -2.56 -0.83 -9.48
N ASP A 110 -2.83 0.45 -9.26
CA ASP A 110 -2.15 1.30 -8.30
C ASP A 110 -3.19 1.85 -7.32
N VAL A 111 -3.06 1.50 -6.04
CA VAL A 111 -4.04 1.81 -5.00
C VAL A 111 -3.63 3.09 -4.30
N LYS A 112 -4.57 4.05 -4.27
CA LYS A 112 -4.38 5.34 -3.63
C LYS A 112 -5.54 5.66 -2.70
N THR A 113 -5.21 6.29 -1.57
CA THR A 113 -6.19 6.82 -0.61
C THR A 113 -6.07 8.33 -0.57
N SER A 114 -7.20 9.03 -0.64
CA SER A 114 -7.28 10.49 -0.50
C SER A 114 -8.43 10.85 0.44
N GLY A 115 -8.32 12.00 1.11
CA GLY A 115 -9.45 12.59 1.85
C GLY A 115 -10.58 13.03 0.93
N ASN A 116 -10.27 13.34 -0.34
CA ASN A 116 -11.25 13.67 -1.37
C ASN A 116 -10.77 13.15 -2.73
N ALA A 117 -11.60 12.35 -3.41
CA ALA A 117 -11.32 11.81 -4.73
C ALA A 117 -12.27 12.40 -5.81
N HIS A 118 -13.02 13.44 -5.47
CA HIS A 118 -13.88 14.12 -6.42
C HIS A 118 -13.01 14.76 -7.52
N PRO A 119 -13.34 14.58 -8.82
CA PRO A 119 -12.50 15.05 -9.92
C PRO A 119 -12.36 16.58 -10.00
N ARG A 120 -13.16 17.32 -9.22
CA ARG A 120 -13.13 18.78 -9.11
C ARG A 120 -12.71 19.28 -7.73
N ALA A 121 -12.20 18.41 -6.86
CA ALA A 121 -11.60 18.87 -5.62
C ALA A 121 -10.32 19.64 -5.94
N ILE A 122 -10.19 20.86 -5.40
CA ILE A 122 -8.95 21.66 -5.44
C ILE A 122 -8.11 21.30 -4.21
#